data_AF-A0A932XSW1-F1
#
_entry.id   AF-A0A932XSW1-F1
#
_cell.length_a   1.000
_cell.length_b   1.000
_cell.length_c   1.000
_cell.angle_alpha   90.00
_cell.angle_beta   90.00
_cell.angle_gamma   90.00
#
_symmetry.space_group_name_H-M   'P 1'
#
loop_
_entity.id
_entity.type
_entity.pdbx_description
1 polymer ?
#
loop_
_entity_poly.entity_id
_entity_poly.type
_entity_poly.pdbx_seq_one_letter_code
_entity_poly.pdbx_strand_id
1 'polypeptide(L)' 'FIAEREGVFAEPASAAAVAGVVKLAKRNYFKKGSQIVCTLTGSGLKDPEFALSFDDKMDAVEPTMKAVMGAIGL' A
#
# COMPACT_ATOMS: atom_id res chain seq x y z
N PHE A 1 -1.87 -1.61 -1.80
CA PHE A 1 -1.96 -1.37 -0.32
C PHE A 1 -2.43 0.06 -0.03
N ILE A 2 -2.69 0.48 1.23
CA ILE A 2 -3.16 1.85 1.58
C ILE A 2 -2.26 2.92 0.93
N ALA A 3 -0.93 2.72 0.96
CA ALA A 3 0.03 3.62 0.33
C ALA A 3 -0.17 3.76 -1.20
N GLU A 4 -0.40 2.65 -1.90
CA GLU A 4 -0.60 2.60 -3.35
C GLU A 4 -1.93 3.23 -3.81
N ARG A 5 -2.98 3.14 -2.98
CA ARG A 5 -4.32 3.63 -3.32
C ARG A 5 -4.59 5.05 -2.84
N GLU A 6 -4.08 5.40 -1.65
CA GLU A 6 -4.43 6.64 -0.93
C GLU A 6 -3.20 7.54 -0.67
N GLY A 7 -1.98 7.08 -0.98
CA GLY A 7 -0.75 7.84 -0.71
C GLY A 7 -0.38 7.92 0.78
N VAL A 8 -1.00 7.10 1.64
CA VAL A 8 -0.72 7.09 3.10
C VAL A 8 0.15 5.89 3.46
N PHE A 9 1.40 6.17 3.83
CA PHE A 9 2.36 5.15 4.25
C PHE A 9 2.29 4.89 5.76
N ALA A 10 1.67 3.77 6.15
CA ALA A 10 1.44 3.38 7.54
C ALA A 10 2.12 2.04 7.86
N GLU A 11 2.53 1.85 9.11
CA GLU A 11 3.12 0.59 9.58
C GLU A 11 2.07 -0.56 9.55
N PRO A 12 2.49 -1.84 9.55
CA PRO A 12 1.57 -2.98 9.47
C PRO A 12 0.48 -2.99 10.56
N ALA A 13 0.83 -2.65 11.80
CA ALA A 13 -0.11 -2.59 12.92
C ALA A 13 -1.20 -1.53 12.70
N SER A 14 -0.85 -0.37 12.15
CA SER A 14 -1.80 0.68 11.78
C SER A 14 -2.72 0.25 10.63
N ALA A 15 -2.17 -0.44 9.63
CA ALA A 15 -2.93 -0.93 8.48
C ALA A 15 -3.98 -2.00 8.85
N ALA A 16 -3.81 -2.69 9.98
CA ALA A 16 -4.74 -3.72 10.44
C ALA A 16 -6.18 -3.19 10.69
N ALA A 17 -6.32 -1.94 11.16
CA ALA A 17 -7.62 -1.31 11.35
C ALA A 17 -8.41 -1.21 10.03
N VAL A 18 -7.75 -0.72 8.98
CA VAL A 18 -8.33 -0.62 7.62
C VAL A 18 -8.62 -2.00 7.05
N ALA A 19 -7.71 -2.97 7.23
CA ALA A 19 -7.93 -4.35 6.79
C ALA A 19 -9.18 -4.99 7.45
N GLY A 20 -9.38 -4.72 8.74
CA GLY A 20 -10.58 -5.13 9.49
C GLY A 20 -11.85 -4.53 8.90
N VAL A 21 -11.85 -3.23 8.60
CA VAL A 21 -12.97 -2.55 7.94
C VAL A 21 -13.28 -3.17 6.57
N VAL A 22 -12.26 -3.37 5.72
CA VAL A 22 -12.44 -4.02 4.41
C VAL A 22 -13.03 -5.42 4.55
N LYS A 23 -12.55 -6.21 5.52
CA LYS A 23 -13.07 -7.55 5.81
C LYS A 23 -14.54 -7.53 6.23
N LEU A 24 -14.93 -6.60 7.09
CA LEU A 24 -16.32 -6.45 7.56
C LEU A 24 -17.24 -5.90 6.47
N ALA A 25 -16.76 -4.96 5.65
CA ALA A 25 -17.50 -4.42 4.52
C ALA A 25 -17.87 -5.51 3.50
N LYS A 26 -16.94 -6.42 3.20
CA LYS A 26 -17.19 -7.60 2.34
C LYS A 26 -18.26 -8.55 2.88
N ARG A 27 -18.60 -8.44 4.17
CA ARG A 27 -19.65 -9.23 4.85
C ARG A 27 -20.95 -8.45 5.04
N ASN A 28 -21.10 -7.27 4.42
CA ASN A 28 -22.25 -6.38 4.59
C ASN A 28 -22.51 -6.01 6.07
N TYR A 29 -21.46 -5.92 6.89
CA TYR A 29 -21.59 -5.66 8.32
C TYR A 29 -22.07 -4.22 8.62
N PHE A 30 -21.65 -3.25 7.82
CA PHE A 30 -21.97 -1.84 8.03
C PHE A 30 -23.28 -1.45 7.35
N LYS A 31 -24.03 -0.54 7.97
CA LYS A 31 -25.20 0.07 7.34
C LYS A 31 -24.74 0.93 6.15
N LYS A 32 -25.56 0.98 5.09
CA LYS A 32 -25.28 1.84 3.93
C LYS A 32 -25.18 3.30 4.39
N GLY A 33 -24.14 4.01 3.94
CA GLY A 33 -23.89 5.41 4.30
C GLY A 33 -23.16 5.63 5.62
N SER A 34 -22.74 4.57 6.33
CA SER A 34 -21.90 4.72 7.51
C SER A 34 -20.56 5.41 7.19
N GLN A 35 -20.15 6.34 8.06
CA GLN A 35 -18.82 6.92 8.07
C GLN A 35 -17.95 6.18 9.07
N ILE A 36 -16.73 5.83 8.66
CA ILE A 36 -15.81 5.02 9.45
C ILE A 36 -14.49 5.79 9.56
N VAL A 37 -13.98 5.93 10.78
CA VAL A 37 -12.68 6.52 11.04
C VAL A 37 -11.73 5.41 11.46
N CYS A 38 -10.57 5.32 10.79
CA CYS A 38 -9.49 4.42 11.16
C CYS A 38 -8.30 5.24 11.67
N THR A 39 -7.92 5.06 12.92
CA THR A 39 -6.71 5.68 13.47
C THR A 39 -5.48 4.90 13.00
N LEU A 40 -4.57 5.60 12.32
CA LEU A 40 -3.25 5.08 11.95
C LEU A 40 -2.25 5.57 12.99
N THR A 41 -1.82 4.70 13.88
CA THR A 41 -1.00 5.03 15.05
C THR A 41 0.47 5.30 14.72
N GLY A 42 0.95 4.86 13.56
CA GLY A 42 2.34 4.97 13.15
C GLY A 42 2.53 5.06 11.65
N SER A 43 3.52 5.87 11.27
CA SER A 43 4.03 5.97 9.89
C SER A 43 4.76 4.68 9.52
N GLY A 44 4.69 4.30 8.24
CA GLY A 44 5.46 3.17 7.71
C GLY A 44 6.98 3.35 7.86
N LEU A 45 7.47 4.58 8.06
CA LEU A 45 8.88 4.85 8.34
C LEU A 45 9.38 4.27 9.68
N LYS A 46 8.48 3.88 10.59
CA LYS A 46 8.85 3.20 11.84
C LYS A 46 9.29 1.75 11.63
N ASP A 47 8.85 1.13 10.54
CA ASP A 47 9.16 -0.26 10.20
C ASP A 47 9.61 -0.34 8.72
N PRO A 48 10.81 0.15 8.41
CA PRO A 48 11.34 0.14 7.06
C PRO A 48 11.66 -1.28 6.59
N GLU A 49 11.97 -2.21 7.49
CA GLU A 49 12.26 -3.61 7.14
C GLU A 49 11.05 -4.28 6.50
N PHE A 50 9.84 -4.05 7.03
CA PHE A 50 8.63 -4.54 6.37
C PHE A 50 8.48 -3.98 4.95
N ALA A 51 8.76 -2.70 4.74
CA ALA A 51 8.71 -2.08 3.41
C ALA A 51 9.79 -2.60 2.45
N LEU A 52 10.92 -3.06 2.98
CA LEU A 52 12.00 -3.69 2.19
C LEU A 52 11.77 -5.19 1.97
N SER A 53 10.81 -5.80 2.67
CA SER A 53 10.49 -7.22 2.51
C SER A 53 9.73 -7.55 1.23
N PHE A 54 9.21 -6.53 0.52
CA PHE A 54 8.56 -6.71 -0.78
C PHE A 54 9.61 -7.05 -1.85
N ASP A 55 9.36 -8.10 -2.62
CA ASP A 55 10.22 -8.54 -3.74
C ASP A 55 9.95 -7.69 -4.99
N ASP A 56 10.27 -6.40 -4.92
CA ASP A 56 10.17 -5.46 -6.03
C ASP A 56 11.45 -5.54 -6.89
N LYS A 57 11.60 -6.63 -7.63
CA LYS A 57 12.72 -6.80 -8.56
C LYS A 57 12.67 -5.73 -9.64
N MET A 58 13.70 -4.88 -9.65
CA MET A 58 13.98 -3.99 -10.77
C MET A 58 14.99 -4.66 -11.69
N ASP A 59 14.60 -4.88 -12.94
CA ASP A 59 15.52 -5.37 -13.96
C ASP A 59 16.54 -4.27 -14.31
N ALA A 60 17.82 -4.64 -14.28
CA ALA A 60 18.87 -3.76 -14.78
C ALA A 60 18.72 -3.61 -16.30
N VAL A 61 18.77 -2.38 -16.79
CA VAL A 61 18.67 -2.05 -18.22
C VAL A 61 19.91 -1.30 -18.69
N GLU A 62 20.19 -1.39 -19.98
CA GLU A 62 21.24 -0.59 -20.61
C GLU A 62 21.00 0.92 -20.36
N PRO A 63 22.06 1.74 -20.18
CA PRO A 63 21.94 3.16 -19.86
C PRO A 63 21.56 3.99 -21.11
N THR A 64 20.43 3.65 -21.73
CA THR A 64 19.89 4.28 -22.93
C THR A 64 18.42 4.59 -22.76
N MET A 65 17.96 5.71 -23.33
CA MET A 65 16.54 6.10 -23.29
C MET A 65 15.62 5.00 -23.83
N LYS A 66 16.04 4.31 -24.90
CA LYS A 66 15.28 3.22 -25.51
C LYS A 66 15.04 2.07 -24.52
N ALA A 67 16.08 1.67 -23.78
CA ALA A 67 15.97 0.58 -22.82
C ALA A 67 15.11 0.98 -21.60
N VAL A 68 15.26 2.22 -21.11
CA VAL A 68 14.44 2.75 -20.02
C VAL A 68 12.96 2.82 -20.40
N MET A 69 12.62 3.38 -21.57
CA MET A 69 11.24 3.48 -22.04
C MET A 69 10.57 2.10 -22.16
N GLY A 70 11.26 1.14 -22.78
CA GLY A 70 10.75 -0.24 -22.88
C GLY A 70 10.49 -0.90 -21.52
N ALA A 71 11.33 -0.62 -20.51
CA ALA A 71 11.18 -1.18 -19.16
C ALA A 71 9.98 -0.61 -18.38
N ILE A 72 9.64 0.66 -18.60
CA ILE A 72 8.49 1.32 -17.96
C ILE A 72 7.20 1.24 -18.79
N GLY A 73 7.23 0.50 -19.90
CA GLY A 73 6.07 0.30 -20.78
C GLY A 73 5.70 1.51 -21.65
N LEU A 74 6.68 2.35 -21.97
CA LEU A 74 6.54 3.54 -22.84
C LEU A 74 7.28 3.37 -24.18
#